data_AF-A0A1X0P0D6-F1
#
_entry.id   AF-A0A1X0P0D6-F1
#
_cell.length_a   1.000
_cell.length_b   1.000
_cell.length_c   1.000
_cell.angle_alpha   90.00
_cell.angle_beta   90.00
_cell.angle_gamma   90.00
#
_symmetry.space_group_name_H-M   'P 1'
#
loop_
_entity.id
_entity.type
_entity.pdbx_description
1 polymer ?
#
loop_
_entity_poly.entity_id
_entity_poly.type
_entity_poly.pdbx_seq_one_letter_code
_entity_poly.pdbx_strand_id
1 'polypeptide(L)'
;MTSHLSCSNISNSISGTGKVLSTVLNTRPPLPFHFFKRWSLHDFHTSRWTCTNPSAQIKRTRLGRSCIDKPTIEMISVSRYGGYELRESLVTAFRIYRSVDQSEAARTAGQAAVRSIRFDNFMFDAEDEQEVAVDFACLYLNACVLFNVLPSREMITQLLSRLSTLLHSSFHWECVLSALIVCLQPSAEAAVGTATAFVSMLRGALPGTIPVSLSHDGKILLLFTISKALALLIHSNTNMEDQLQQLLDVQLKTIELLCATPTTPLSREERFVLVDAVCWRYTAGGCSSTNIEWVKSILPLLQVKKQEELDVFNLPQCTRLFCALCVLLTMQHTTVNEQSQRQQWEILDPIVRHLDERVRIHSISDILFVLTGLQTNHVARSRYKKLPSALLDHLREQQQQQQQGEGEKRNDSCGVSLIKDETGLEAMQKILLLLSSTGEDELAEAAETVLTDVFSSTLNN
;
A
#
# COMPACT_ATOMS: atom_id res chain seq x y z
N MET A 1 -34.71 21.59 13.21
CA MET A 1 -33.43 22.19 12.79
C MET A 1 -32.41 21.06 12.67
N THR A 2 -32.41 20.38 11.54
CA THR A 2 -31.52 19.27 11.20
C THR A 2 -31.33 19.34 9.69
N SER A 3 -30.32 20.07 9.24
CA SER A 3 -29.95 20.09 7.83
C SER A 3 -29.16 18.82 7.51
N HIS A 4 -29.84 17.86 6.92
CA HIS A 4 -29.21 16.80 6.12
C HIS A 4 -28.44 17.47 4.98
N LEU A 5 -27.12 17.58 5.11
CA LEU A 5 -26.24 17.87 3.98
C LEU A 5 -25.98 16.55 3.27
N SER A 6 -26.61 16.43 2.11
CA SER A 6 -26.44 15.34 1.15
C SER A 6 -24.98 15.25 0.70
N CYS A 7 -24.34 14.11 0.98
CA CYS A 7 -23.18 13.64 0.26
C CYS A 7 -23.62 13.22 -1.16
N SER A 8 -23.56 14.17 -2.09
CA SER A 8 -23.69 13.90 -3.51
C SER A 8 -22.48 14.55 -4.18
N ASN A 9 -21.53 13.75 -4.68
CA ASN A 9 -20.56 14.04 -5.77
C ASN A 9 -19.31 13.12 -5.78
N ILE A 10 -19.39 11.87 -5.32
CA ILE A 10 -18.25 10.93 -5.43
C ILE A 10 -18.25 10.22 -6.80
N SER A 11 -19.41 10.06 -7.46
CA SER A 11 -19.55 9.32 -8.73
C SER A 11 -18.92 9.95 -9.99
N ASN A 12 -18.71 11.28 -10.01
CA ASN A 12 -18.31 12.01 -11.22
C ASN A 12 -16.93 12.67 -11.14
N SER A 13 -16.14 12.42 -10.09
CA SER A 13 -14.99 13.28 -9.77
C SER A 13 -13.62 12.59 -9.64
N ILE A 14 -13.47 11.32 -10.06
CA ILE A 14 -12.10 10.85 -10.36
C ILE A 14 -11.65 11.62 -11.60
N SER A 15 -10.92 12.71 -11.37
CA SER A 15 -10.30 13.51 -12.41
C SER A 15 -9.50 12.60 -13.35
N GLY A 16 -9.35 12.97 -14.62
CA GLY A 16 -8.56 12.18 -15.57
C GLY A 16 -7.17 11.81 -15.00
N THR A 17 -6.58 12.72 -14.23
CA THR A 17 -5.31 12.56 -13.52
C THR A 17 -5.35 11.46 -12.45
N GLY A 18 -6.46 11.32 -11.71
CA GLY A 18 -6.67 10.24 -10.73
C GLY A 18 -6.69 8.85 -11.38
N LYS A 19 -7.36 8.71 -12.54
CA LYS A 19 -7.40 7.44 -13.29
C LYS A 19 -6.03 7.05 -13.87
N VAL A 20 -5.24 8.04 -14.30
CA VAL A 20 -3.85 7.80 -14.70
C VAL A 20 -3.08 7.28 -13.49
N LEU A 21 -3.12 8.00 -12.36
CA LEU A 21 -2.37 7.63 -11.16
C LEU A 21 -2.72 6.23 -10.65
N SER A 22 -4.00 5.84 -10.68
CA SER A 22 -4.44 4.49 -10.28
C SER A 22 -3.75 3.38 -11.07
N THR A 23 -3.60 3.60 -12.38
CA THR A 23 -2.96 2.66 -13.30
C THR A 23 -1.47 2.51 -12.98
N VAL A 24 -0.79 3.62 -12.69
CA VAL A 24 0.65 3.61 -12.37
C VAL A 24 0.93 3.05 -10.98
N LEU A 25 0.03 3.29 -10.01
CA LEU A 25 0.14 2.72 -8.67
C LEU A 25 0.02 1.18 -8.70
N ASN A 26 -0.77 0.63 -9.63
CA ASN A 26 -1.00 -0.81 -9.77
C ASN A 26 0.11 -1.56 -10.52
N THR A 27 0.80 -0.91 -11.46
CA THR A 27 1.89 -1.53 -12.25
C THR A 27 3.18 -1.69 -11.46
N ARG A 28 3.28 -1.05 -10.29
CA ARG A 28 4.48 -1.11 -9.47
C ARG A 28 4.37 -2.19 -8.39
N PRO A 29 5.45 -2.92 -8.12
CA PRO A 29 5.41 -4.02 -7.16
C PRO A 29 4.93 -3.53 -5.79
N PRO A 30 4.12 -4.35 -5.07
CA PRO A 30 3.85 -4.11 -3.65
C PRO A 30 5.17 -3.84 -2.91
N LEU A 31 5.12 -3.00 -1.87
CA LEU A 31 6.27 -2.78 -0.97
C LEU A 31 6.96 -4.11 -0.67
N PRO A 32 8.29 -4.19 -0.73
CA PRO A 32 8.94 -5.47 -0.98
C PRO A 32 8.73 -6.44 0.18
N PHE A 33 8.95 -7.72 -0.08
CA PHE A 33 8.77 -8.80 0.88
C PHE A 33 9.53 -8.61 2.23
N HIS A 34 10.52 -7.72 2.33
CA HIS A 34 11.13 -7.36 3.63
C HIS A 34 10.17 -6.61 4.56
N PHE A 35 9.30 -5.77 3.99
CA PHE A 35 8.23 -5.08 4.71
C PHE A 35 7.27 -6.12 5.28
N PHE A 36 6.90 -7.07 4.41
CA PHE A 36 6.08 -8.21 4.79
C PHE A 36 6.74 -9.06 5.87
N LYS A 37 8.02 -9.44 5.72
CA LYS A 37 8.75 -10.27 6.70
C LYS A 37 8.81 -9.66 8.09
N ARG A 38 8.96 -8.33 8.24
CA ARG A 38 8.96 -7.70 9.57
C ARG A 38 7.62 -7.90 10.29
N TRP A 39 6.51 -7.84 9.56
CA TRP A 39 5.15 -7.89 10.12
C TRP A 39 4.50 -9.28 10.10
N SER A 40 4.70 -10.04 9.03
CA SER A 40 4.22 -11.41 8.83
C SER A 40 5.01 -12.45 9.61
N LEU A 41 6.27 -12.14 9.96
CA LEU A 41 7.11 -12.97 10.81
C LEU A 41 7.22 -12.44 12.23
N HIS A 42 6.39 -11.47 12.64
CA HIS A 42 6.10 -11.37 14.06
C HIS A 42 5.64 -12.76 14.48
N ASP A 43 6.45 -13.35 15.35
CA ASP A 43 6.18 -14.68 15.82
C ASP A 43 4.77 -14.69 16.38
N PHE A 44 3.97 -15.68 15.94
CA PHE A 44 2.63 -16.01 16.46
C PHE A 44 2.79 -16.53 17.89
N HIS A 45 3.31 -15.64 18.70
CA HIS A 45 3.89 -15.86 19.98
C HIS A 45 3.55 -14.67 20.84
N THR A 46 2.26 -14.56 21.13
CA THR A 46 1.70 -13.33 21.65
C THR A 46 0.77 -13.66 22.78
N SER A 47 1.35 -13.49 23.95
CA SER A 47 0.76 -12.79 25.06
C SER A 47 1.87 -12.35 26.03
N ARG A 48 1.53 -11.36 26.84
CA ARG A 48 2.38 -10.68 27.83
C ARG A 48 2.47 -11.51 29.11
N TRP A 49 3.68 -11.78 29.59
CA TRP A 49 3.95 -11.91 31.03
C TRP A 49 4.84 -10.79 31.54
N THR A 50 4.30 -9.97 32.44
CA THR A 50 5.10 -9.26 33.45
C THR A 50 5.39 -10.25 34.58
N CYS A 51 6.46 -11.03 34.45
CA CYS A 51 7.11 -11.62 35.61
C CYS A 51 8.63 -11.59 35.40
N THR A 52 9.25 -10.58 35.98
CA THR A 52 10.66 -10.60 36.37
C THR A 52 10.91 -11.82 37.25
N ASN A 53 11.51 -12.88 36.70
CA ASN A 53 12.08 -13.95 37.51
C ASN A 53 13.62 -13.94 37.33
N PRO A 54 14.40 -13.42 38.31
CA PRO A 54 15.82 -13.12 38.15
C PRO A 54 16.78 -14.33 38.31
N SER A 55 16.33 -15.58 38.17
CA SER A 55 17.13 -16.75 38.61
C SER A 55 17.24 -17.95 37.66
N ALA A 56 16.83 -17.87 36.38
CA ALA A 56 16.93 -19.02 35.47
C ALA A 56 18.32 -19.13 34.79
N GLN A 57 19.15 -20.08 35.26
CA GLN A 57 20.44 -20.44 34.68
C GLN A 57 20.31 -21.05 33.26
N ILE A 58 20.82 -20.29 32.28
CA ILE A 58 21.47 -20.62 31.00
C ILE A 58 21.30 -22.07 30.46
N LYS A 59 20.46 -22.24 29.43
CA LYS A 59 20.54 -23.35 28.46
C LYS A 59 20.48 -22.79 27.05
N ARG A 60 21.43 -23.17 26.17
CA ARG A 60 21.45 -22.83 24.73
C ARG A 60 20.68 -23.89 23.93
N THR A 61 20.01 -23.49 22.85
CA THR A 61 19.42 -24.44 21.88
C THR A 61 20.51 -25.01 20.95
N ARG A 62 20.24 -26.16 20.30
CA ARG A 62 21.17 -26.81 19.36
C ARG A 62 21.58 -25.95 18.15
N LEU A 63 20.89 -24.84 17.89
CA LEU A 63 21.19 -23.87 16.83
C LEU A 63 21.91 -22.60 17.32
N GLY A 64 22.43 -22.60 18.55
CA GLY A 64 23.31 -21.55 19.06
C GLY A 64 22.63 -20.22 19.45
N ARG A 65 21.29 -20.17 19.50
CA ARG A 65 20.57 -18.94 19.90
C ARG A 65 20.60 -18.76 21.43
N SER A 66 20.93 -17.55 21.86
CA SER A 66 20.92 -17.10 23.27
C SER A 66 19.49 -16.97 23.77
N CYS A 67 19.19 -17.50 24.95
CA CYS A 67 17.89 -17.33 25.62
C CYS A 67 17.74 -15.97 26.34
N ILE A 68 18.73 -15.08 26.19
CA ILE A 68 18.84 -13.81 26.94
C ILE A 68 18.44 -12.61 26.09
N ASP A 69 18.40 -12.75 24.76
CA ASP A 69 17.83 -11.71 23.90
C ASP A 69 16.31 -11.97 23.82
N LYS A 70 15.54 -11.20 24.60
CA LYS A 70 14.08 -11.28 24.58
C LYS A 70 13.57 -11.12 23.13
N PRO A 71 12.66 -12.02 22.74
CA PRO A 71 11.30 -11.56 22.59
C PRO A 71 10.38 -12.30 23.57
N THR A 72 9.41 -11.56 24.10
CA THR A 72 8.31 -12.02 24.96
C THR A 72 7.39 -12.93 24.13
N ILE A 73 7.83 -14.16 23.91
CA ILE A 73 7.19 -15.14 23.05
C ILE A 73 6.39 -16.12 23.93
N GLU A 74 5.07 -15.98 23.98
CA GLU A 74 4.20 -17.05 24.50
C GLU A 74 3.96 -18.08 23.40
N MET A 75 4.26 -19.35 23.65
CA MET A 75 3.85 -20.42 22.74
C MET A 75 2.34 -20.65 22.89
N ILE A 76 1.59 -20.59 21.79
CA ILE A 76 0.26 -21.18 21.74
C ILE A 76 0.42 -22.69 21.97
N SER A 77 0.10 -23.16 23.17
CA SER A 77 0.18 -24.59 23.49
C SER A 77 -0.89 -25.34 22.72
N VAL A 78 -0.52 -26.44 22.05
CA VAL A 78 -1.47 -27.37 21.41
C VAL A 78 -2.53 -27.83 22.43
N SER A 79 -2.19 -27.89 23.72
CA SER A 79 -3.12 -28.24 24.80
C SER A 79 -4.30 -27.28 24.95
N ARG A 80 -4.18 -26.03 24.48
CA ARG A 80 -5.28 -25.04 24.50
C ARG A 80 -6.40 -25.41 23.53
N TYR A 81 -6.10 -26.23 22.53
CA TYR A 81 -7.06 -26.73 21.56
C TYR A 81 -7.41 -28.21 21.79
N GLY A 82 -7.10 -28.72 22.98
CA GLY A 82 -7.39 -30.08 23.43
C GLY A 82 -8.81 -30.51 23.08
N GLY A 83 -8.97 -31.61 22.35
CA GLY A 83 -10.28 -32.16 21.96
C GLY A 83 -10.85 -31.62 20.65
N TYR A 84 -10.12 -30.75 19.95
CA TYR A 84 -10.48 -30.23 18.63
C TYR A 84 -9.46 -30.67 17.57
N GLU A 85 -9.60 -31.90 17.03
CA GLU A 85 -8.62 -32.55 16.15
C GLU A 85 -8.09 -31.64 15.02
N LEU A 86 -8.98 -30.90 14.35
CA LEU A 86 -8.60 -30.03 13.24
C LEU A 86 -7.83 -28.79 13.70
N ARG A 87 -8.18 -28.22 14.87
CA ARG A 87 -7.43 -27.09 15.46
C ARG A 87 -6.04 -27.54 15.88
N GLU A 88 -5.96 -28.67 16.58
CA GLU A 88 -4.69 -29.27 17.03
C GLU A 88 -3.77 -29.58 15.85
N SER A 89 -4.32 -30.17 14.78
CA SER A 89 -3.59 -30.49 13.55
C SER A 89 -2.97 -29.24 12.93
N LEU A 90 -3.74 -28.15 12.79
CA LEU A 90 -3.23 -26.90 12.23
C LEU A 90 -2.14 -26.27 13.10
N VAL A 91 -2.36 -26.19 14.42
CA VAL A 91 -1.40 -25.59 15.36
C VAL A 91 -0.09 -26.39 15.36
N THR A 92 -0.20 -27.71 15.32
CA THR A 92 0.94 -28.62 15.25
C THR A 92 1.71 -28.44 13.96
N ALA A 93 1.03 -28.44 12.81
CA ALA A 93 1.67 -28.25 11.52
C ALA A 93 2.35 -26.88 11.40
N PHE A 94 1.67 -25.82 11.85
CA PHE A 94 2.22 -24.47 11.91
C PHE A 94 3.50 -24.41 12.76
N ARG A 95 3.46 -24.99 13.97
CA ARG A 95 4.61 -25.04 14.88
C ARG A 95 5.78 -25.84 14.31
N ILE A 96 5.50 -27.02 13.75
CA ILE A 96 6.53 -27.88 13.15
C ILE A 96 7.22 -27.11 12.02
N TYR A 97 6.44 -26.57 11.09
CA TYR A 97 7.02 -25.84 9.95
C TYR A 97 7.81 -24.60 10.38
N ARG A 98 7.31 -23.86 11.37
CA ARG A 98 7.99 -22.64 11.83
C ARG A 98 9.29 -22.92 12.59
N SER A 99 9.28 -23.92 13.47
CA SER A 99 10.30 -24.03 14.53
C SER A 99 11.09 -25.34 14.53
N VAL A 100 10.66 -26.34 13.77
CA VAL A 100 11.23 -27.70 13.85
C VAL A 100 11.75 -28.17 12.48
N ASP A 101 10.90 -28.17 11.45
CA ASP A 101 11.20 -28.74 10.14
C ASP A 101 10.52 -27.95 9.00
N GLN A 102 11.32 -27.33 8.14
CA GLN A 102 10.85 -26.59 6.96
C GLN A 102 10.89 -27.43 5.68
N SER A 103 10.87 -28.76 5.80
CA SER A 103 10.80 -29.67 4.66
C SER A 103 9.52 -29.48 3.83
N GLU A 104 9.59 -29.93 2.57
CA GLU A 104 8.43 -29.96 1.68
C GLU A 104 7.29 -30.84 2.23
N ALA A 105 7.62 -31.89 2.98
CA ALA A 105 6.65 -32.76 3.65
C ALA A 105 5.90 -31.99 4.75
N ALA A 106 6.63 -31.26 5.61
CA ALA A 106 6.03 -30.41 6.64
C ALA A 106 5.19 -29.27 6.02
N ARG A 107 5.64 -28.69 4.91
CA ARG A 107 4.87 -27.70 4.14
C ARG A 107 3.57 -28.29 3.63
N THR A 108 3.61 -29.48 3.02
CA THR A 108 2.43 -30.18 2.48
C THR A 108 1.44 -30.54 3.58
N ALA A 109 1.93 -31.01 4.73
CA ALA A 109 1.10 -31.27 5.90
C ALA A 109 0.40 -29.99 6.40
N GLY A 110 1.12 -28.87 6.47
CA GLY A 110 0.54 -27.57 6.81
C GLY A 110 -0.52 -27.09 5.82
N GLN A 111 -0.28 -27.25 4.53
CA GLN A 111 -1.27 -26.94 3.50
C GLN A 111 -2.54 -27.79 3.63
N ALA A 112 -2.40 -29.09 3.93
CA ALA A 112 -3.54 -29.98 4.16
C ALA A 112 -4.32 -29.56 5.42
N ALA A 113 -3.62 -29.24 6.51
CA ALA A 113 -4.25 -28.78 7.74
C ALA A 113 -5.04 -27.48 7.53
N VAL A 114 -4.47 -26.48 6.84
CA VAL A 114 -5.19 -25.23 6.51
C VAL A 114 -6.45 -25.49 5.70
N ARG A 115 -6.39 -26.33 4.67
CA ARG A 115 -7.54 -26.66 3.80
C ARG A 115 -8.64 -27.43 4.54
N SER A 116 -8.32 -28.12 5.63
CA SER A 116 -9.29 -28.90 6.41
C SER A 116 -10.16 -28.05 7.34
N ILE A 117 -9.74 -26.82 7.66
CA ILE A 117 -10.47 -25.93 8.56
C ILE A 117 -11.73 -25.39 7.87
N ARG A 118 -12.87 -25.55 8.54
CA ARG A 118 -14.18 -24.98 8.21
C ARG A 118 -14.55 -23.89 9.20
N PHE A 119 -15.52 -23.05 8.86
CA PHE A 119 -15.91 -21.93 9.70
C PHE A 119 -16.43 -22.38 11.08
N ASP A 120 -17.18 -23.47 11.14
CA ASP A 120 -17.67 -24.02 12.41
C ASP A 120 -16.53 -24.42 13.37
N ASN A 121 -15.32 -24.65 12.84
CA ASN A 121 -14.15 -24.95 13.69
C ASN A 121 -13.65 -23.73 14.47
N PHE A 122 -14.14 -22.51 14.27
CA PHE A 122 -13.79 -21.35 15.11
C PHE A 122 -14.63 -21.26 16.40
N MET A 123 -15.81 -21.88 16.47
CA MET A 123 -16.68 -21.93 17.67
C MET A 123 -16.94 -20.56 18.31
N PHE A 124 -17.16 -19.51 17.51
CA PHE A 124 -17.39 -18.14 18.03
C PHE A 124 -18.62 -17.99 18.95
N ASP A 125 -19.58 -18.92 18.85
CA ASP A 125 -20.83 -18.88 19.61
C ASP A 125 -20.71 -19.57 20.99
N ALA A 126 -19.54 -20.12 21.35
CA ALA A 126 -19.27 -20.62 22.69
C ALA A 126 -18.82 -19.47 23.61
N GLU A 127 -19.68 -19.09 24.56
CA GLU A 127 -19.49 -17.91 25.43
C GLU A 127 -18.14 -17.91 26.19
N ASP A 128 -17.68 -19.08 26.63
CA ASP A 128 -16.42 -19.26 27.37
C ASP A 128 -15.16 -19.40 26.46
N GLU A 129 -15.32 -19.48 25.14
CA GLU A 129 -14.22 -19.71 24.19
C GLU A 129 -13.94 -18.54 23.23
N GLN A 130 -14.60 -17.38 23.39
CA GLN A 130 -14.47 -16.28 22.42
C GLN A 130 -13.01 -15.82 22.22
N GLU A 131 -12.22 -15.69 23.29
CA GLU A 131 -10.79 -15.33 23.18
C GLU A 131 -9.99 -16.42 22.42
N VAL A 132 -10.31 -17.69 22.68
CA VAL A 132 -9.68 -18.84 22.01
C VAL A 132 -10.04 -18.87 20.52
N ALA A 133 -11.29 -18.53 20.18
CA ALA A 133 -11.78 -18.41 18.81
C ALA A 133 -11.05 -17.30 18.04
N VAL A 134 -10.86 -16.12 18.66
CA VAL A 134 -10.11 -14.99 18.08
C VAL A 134 -8.63 -15.36 17.87
N ASP A 135 -8.00 -16.01 18.86
CA ASP A 135 -6.62 -16.47 18.74
C ASP A 135 -6.46 -17.50 17.61
N PHE A 136 -7.40 -18.45 17.51
CA PHE A 136 -7.40 -19.45 16.45
C PHE A 136 -7.66 -18.83 15.07
N ALA A 137 -8.53 -17.82 14.97
CA ALA A 137 -8.76 -17.05 13.74
C ALA A 137 -7.48 -16.35 13.26
N CYS A 138 -6.76 -15.71 14.17
CA CYS A 138 -5.48 -15.07 13.86
C CYS A 138 -4.45 -16.10 13.38
N LEU A 139 -4.35 -17.25 14.06
CA LEU A 139 -3.45 -18.35 13.69
C LEU A 139 -3.81 -18.89 12.30
N TYR A 140 -5.08 -19.14 12.02
CA TYR A 140 -5.56 -19.64 10.74
C TYR A 140 -5.18 -18.71 9.59
N LEU A 141 -5.44 -17.40 9.73
CA LEU A 141 -5.10 -16.40 8.71
C LEU A 141 -3.60 -16.35 8.44
N ASN A 142 -2.76 -16.54 9.47
CA ASN A 142 -1.31 -16.53 9.29
C ASN A 142 -0.76 -17.86 8.80
N ALA A 143 -1.41 -18.98 9.12
CA ALA A 143 -1.12 -20.25 8.49
C ALA A 143 -1.45 -20.22 6.99
N CYS A 144 -2.55 -19.57 6.60
CA CYS A 144 -2.90 -19.33 5.19
C CYS A 144 -1.77 -18.63 4.44
N VAL A 145 -1.21 -17.57 5.04
CA VAL A 145 -0.04 -16.87 4.52
C VAL A 145 1.20 -17.77 4.47
N LEU A 146 1.55 -18.40 5.59
CA LEU A 146 2.79 -19.18 5.75
C LEU A 146 2.86 -20.36 4.77
N PHE A 147 1.74 -21.04 4.57
CA PHE A 147 1.65 -22.21 3.70
C PHE A 147 1.19 -21.88 2.28
N ASN A 148 0.97 -20.60 1.97
CA ASN A 148 0.49 -20.11 0.68
C ASN A 148 -0.83 -20.80 0.25
N VAL A 149 -1.78 -20.86 1.18
CA VAL A 149 -3.14 -21.39 0.95
C VAL A 149 -4.11 -20.30 1.36
N LEU A 150 -4.64 -19.56 0.38
CA LEU A 150 -5.56 -18.46 0.66
C LEU A 150 -6.92 -18.98 1.14
N PRO A 151 -7.58 -18.28 2.08
CA PRO A 151 -8.94 -18.63 2.49
C PRO A 151 -9.92 -18.41 1.34
N SER A 152 -10.99 -19.22 1.30
CA SER A 152 -12.07 -19.00 0.34
C SER A 152 -12.80 -17.68 0.61
N ARG A 153 -13.49 -17.15 -0.41
CA ARG A 153 -14.31 -15.92 -0.25
C ARG A 153 -15.35 -16.05 0.87
N GLU A 154 -15.98 -17.21 0.98
CA GLU A 154 -16.97 -17.49 2.01
C GLU A 154 -16.34 -17.47 3.41
N MET A 155 -15.22 -18.19 3.58
CA MET A 155 -14.47 -18.24 4.83
C MET A 155 -14.07 -16.85 5.30
N ILE A 156 -13.44 -16.04 4.43
CA ILE A 156 -12.96 -14.71 4.81
C ILE A 156 -14.13 -13.77 5.15
N THR A 157 -15.25 -13.87 4.44
CA THR A 157 -16.43 -13.03 4.70
C THR A 157 -17.04 -13.36 6.06
N GLN A 158 -17.20 -14.65 6.39
CA GLN A 158 -17.75 -15.08 7.68
C GLN A 158 -16.78 -14.78 8.84
N LEU A 159 -15.47 -14.95 8.61
CA LEU A 159 -14.46 -14.68 9.64
C LEU A 159 -14.39 -13.21 9.99
N LEU A 160 -14.26 -12.33 8.99
CA LEU A 160 -14.14 -10.89 9.23
C LEU A 160 -15.44 -10.28 9.79
N SER A 161 -16.61 -10.83 9.46
CA SER A 161 -17.87 -10.37 10.05
C SER A 161 -17.92 -10.64 11.56
N ARG A 162 -17.50 -11.83 12.02
CA ARG A 162 -17.41 -12.13 13.46
C ARG A 162 -16.31 -11.33 14.16
N LEU A 163 -15.13 -11.21 13.54
CA LEU A 163 -14.02 -10.48 14.14
C LEU A 163 -14.30 -8.99 14.32
N SER A 164 -15.19 -8.40 13.52
CA SER A 164 -15.54 -6.98 13.58
C SER A 164 -15.91 -6.49 14.99
N THR A 165 -16.57 -7.32 15.79
CA THR A 165 -17.01 -6.97 17.15
C THR A 165 -16.16 -7.59 18.27
N LEU A 166 -15.23 -8.49 17.94
CA LEU A 166 -14.49 -9.30 18.92
C LEU A 166 -13.02 -8.90 19.07
N LEU A 167 -12.47 -8.09 18.15
CA LEU A 167 -11.09 -7.65 18.21
C LEU A 167 -10.93 -6.46 19.18
N HIS A 168 -10.57 -6.77 20.42
CA HIS A 168 -10.33 -5.77 21.48
C HIS A 168 -8.84 -5.44 21.70
N SER A 169 -7.93 -6.28 21.21
CA SER A 169 -6.48 -6.10 21.36
C SER A 169 -5.85 -5.56 20.07
N SER A 170 -4.92 -4.60 20.20
CA SER A 170 -4.14 -4.09 19.05
C SER A 170 -3.42 -5.22 18.32
N PHE A 171 -2.96 -6.22 19.09
CA PHE A 171 -2.21 -7.34 18.57
C PHE A 171 -3.04 -8.20 17.59
N HIS A 172 -4.29 -8.53 17.93
CA HIS A 172 -5.13 -9.33 17.05
C HIS A 172 -5.50 -8.57 15.77
N TRP A 173 -5.73 -7.26 15.88
CA TRP A 173 -5.89 -6.41 14.71
C TRP A 173 -4.67 -6.46 13.78
N GLU A 174 -3.47 -6.30 14.33
CA GLU A 174 -2.22 -6.34 13.57
C GLU A 174 -2.01 -7.69 12.85
N CYS A 175 -2.40 -8.80 13.49
CA CYS A 175 -2.39 -10.13 12.88
C CYS A 175 -3.31 -10.24 11.66
N VAL A 176 -4.54 -9.77 11.81
CA VAL A 176 -5.54 -9.80 10.74
C VAL A 176 -5.09 -8.91 9.58
N LEU A 177 -4.66 -7.68 9.86
CA LEU A 177 -4.16 -6.74 8.86
C LEU A 177 -2.96 -7.31 8.07
N SER A 178 -2.02 -7.94 8.77
CA SER A 178 -0.86 -8.59 8.13
C SER A 178 -1.26 -9.68 7.13
N ALA A 179 -2.24 -10.51 7.49
CA ALA A 179 -2.75 -11.54 6.59
C ALA A 179 -3.58 -10.96 5.44
N LEU A 180 -4.37 -9.91 5.69
CA LEU A 180 -5.18 -9.24 4.69
C LEU A 180 -4.33 -8.62 3.57
N ILE A 181 -3.15 -8.08 3.88
CA ILE A 181 -2.22 -7.56 2.86
C ILE A 181 -1.90 -8.62 1.78
N VAL A 182 -1.79 -9.89 2.15
CA VAL A 182 -1.59 -11.00 1.20
C VAL A 182 -2.88 -11.35 0.48
N CYS A 183 -3.98 -11.46 1.22
CA CYS A 183 -5.28 -11.83 0.65
C CYS A 183 -5.84 -10.76 -0.31
N LEU A 184 -5.34 -9.53 -0.23
CA LEU A 184 -5.67 -8.41 -1.11
C LEU A 184 -4.68 -8.24 -2.27
N GLN A 185 -3.79 -9.19 -2.52
CA GLN A 185 -2.98 -9.17 -3.73
C GLN A 185 -3.89 -9.31 -4.97
N PRO A 186 -3.68 -8.51 -6.05
CA PRO A 186 -4.53 -8.57 -7.24
C PRO A 186 -4.59 -9.95 -7.90
N SER A 187 -3.56 -10.79 -7.74
CA SER A 187 -3.51 -12.16 -8.25
C SER A 187 -4.37 -13.15 -7.45
N ALA A 188 -4.92 -12.76 -6.30
CA ALA A 188 -5.76 -13.62 -5.50
C ALA A 188 -7.19 -13.66 -6.05
N GLU A 189 -7.72 -14.87 -6.30
CA GLU A 189 -9.05 -15.11 -6.85
C GLU A 189 -10.17 -14.41 -6.05
N ALA A 190 -10.02 -14.34 -4.73
CA ALA A 190 -11.01 -13.73 -3.83
C ALA A 190 -10.71 -12.26 -3.47
N ALA A 191 -9.74 -11.59 -4.10
CA ALA A 191 -9.23 -10.29 -3.65
C ALA A 191 -10.31 -9.21 -3.47
N VAL A 192 -11.18 -9.01 -4.46
CA VAL A 192 -12.28 -8.01 -4.40
C VAL A 192 -13.31 -8.38 -3.32
N GLY A 193 -13.59 -9.67 -3.15
CA GLY A 193 -14.46 -10.17 -2.08
C GLY A 193 -13.85 -9.90 -0.70
N THR A 194 -12.55 -10.15 -0.54
CA THR A 194 -11.79 -9.83 0.67
C THR A 194 -11.79 -8.34 0.97
N ALA A 195 -11.62 -7.47 -0.03
CA ALA A 195 -11.67 -6.02 0.13
C ALA A 195 -13.04 -5.58 0.66
N THR A 196 -14.12 -6.11 0.09
CA THR A 196 -15.50 -5.84 0.52
C THR A 196 -15.75 -6.32 1.95
N ALA A 197 -15.27 -7.52 2.30
CA ALA A 197 -15.38 -8.08 3.65
C ALA A 197 -14.60 -7.25 4.68
N PHE A 198 -13.41 -6.77 4.31
CA PHE A 198 -12.61 -5.86 5.14
C PHE A 198 -13.33 -4.54 5.40
N VAL A 199 -13.95 -3.93 4.37
CA VAL A 199 -14.77 -2.71 4.57
C VAL A 199 -15.93 -2.97 5.53
N SER A 200 -16.65 -4.09 5.35
CA SER A 200 -17.74 -4.48 6.25
C SER A 200 -17.26 -4.67 7.70
N MET A 201 -16.08 -5.26 7.88
CA MET A 201 -15.44 -5.40 9.20
C MET A 201 -15.12 -4.06 9.85
N LEU A 202 -14.57 -3.11 9.08
CA LEU A 202 -14.29 -1.75 9.58
C LEU A 202 -15.58 -1.02 10.00
N ARG A 203 -16.71 -1.27 9.31
CA ARG A 203 -18.02 -0.69 9.67
C ARG A 203 -18.66 -1.36 10.89
N GLY A 204 -18.49 -2.67 11.03
CA GLY A 204 -19.04 -3.44 12.14
C GLY A 204 -18.31 -3.18 13.47
N ALA A 205 -17.05 -2.77 13.40
CA ALA A 205 -16.28 -2.35 14.56
C ALA A 205 -16.78 -1.00 15.12
N LEU A 206 -16.61 -0.79 16.43
CA LEU A 206 -17.04 0.43 17.11
C LEU A 206 -16.43 1.68 16.42
N PRO A 207 -17.24 2.69 16.04
CA PRO A 207 -16.76 3.87 15.31
C PRO A 207 -15.60 4.57 16.03
N GLY A 208 -14.52 4.85 15.28
CA GLY A 208 -13.35 5.57 15.80
C GLY A 208 -12.43 4.76 16.74
N THR A 209 -12.78 3.52 17.10
CA THR A 209 -11.98 2.72 18.06
C THR A 209 -10.77 2.06 17.41
N ILE A 210 -10.89 1.61 16.15
CA ILE A 210 -9.84 0.84 15.48
C ILE A 210 -8.54 1.64 15.41
N PRO A 211 -8.49 2.84 14.79
CA PRO A 211 -7.21 3.55 14.63
C PRO A 211 -6.58 3.96 15.97
N VAL A 212 -7.41 4.23 17.00
CA VAL A 212 -6.98 4.64 18.33
C VAL A 212 -6.37 3.48 19.12
N SER A 213 -6.94 2.28 18.99
CA SER A 213 -6.49 1.08 19.71
C SER A 213 -5.19 0.48 19.18
N LEU A 214 -4.78 0.83 17.96
CA LEU A 214 -3.60 0.28 17.30
C LEU A 214 -2.29 0.83 17.85
N SER A 215 -1.24 0.02 17.81
CA SER A 215 0.13 0.51 17.98
C SER A 215 0.53 1.46 16.83
N HIS A 216 1.72 2.05 16.88
CA HIS A 216 2.28 2.80 15.74
C HIS A 216 2.34 1.92 14.49
N ASP A 217 2.86 0.72 14.66
CA ASP A 217 3.02 -0.28 13.63
C ASP A 217 1.69 -0.77 13.05
N GLY A 218 0.71 -0.98 13.92
CA GLY A 218 -0.66 -1.33 13.51
C GLY A 218 -1.31 -0.26 12.66
N LYS A 219 -1.05 1.03 12.91
CA LYS A 219 -1.52 2.11 12.05
C LYS A 219 -0.88 2.06 10.66
N ILE A 220 0.41 1.74 10.57
CA ILE A 220 1.11 1.56 9.29
C ILE A 220 0.52 0.36 8.52
N LEU A 221 0.27 -0.77 9.19
CA LEU A 221 -0.40 -1.93 8.60
C LEU A 221 -1.81 -1.61 8.11
N LEU A 222 -2.58 -0.83 8.88
CA LEU A 222 -3.91 -0.41 8.51
C LEU A 222 -3.89 0.45 7.24
N LEU A 223 -2.99 1.45 7.17
CA LEU A 223 -2.83 2.26 5.97
C LEU A 223 -2.47 1.42 4.75
N PHE A 224 -1.55 0.47 4.91
CA PHE A 224 -1.14 -0.39 3.80
C PHE A 224 -2.28 -1.30 3.33
N THR A 225 -3.04 -1.87 4.27
CA THR A 225 -4.23 -2.69 3.97
C THR A 225 -5.30 -1.87 3.26
N ILE A 226 -5.55 -0.63 3.70
CA ILE A 226 -6.51 0.28 3.05
C ILE A 226 -6.06 0.62 1.63
N SER A 227 -4.79 0.95 1.39
CA SER A 227 -4.27 1.21 0.04
C SER A 227 -4.48 0.01 -0.89
N LYS A 228 -4.31 -1.22 -0.39
CA LYS A 228 -4.58 -2.45 -1.16
C LYS A 228 -6.08 -2.63 -1.44
N ALA A 229 -6.94 -2.37 -0.47
CA ALA A 229 -8.38 -2.43 -0.67
C ALA A 229 -8.87 -1.37 -1.67
N LEU A 230 -8.38 -0.12 -1.58
CA LEU A 230 -8.68 0.95 -2.54
C LEU A 230 -8.27 0.56 -3.96
N ALA A 231 -7.07 -0.01 -4.12
CA ALA A 231 -6.58 -0.47 -5.42
C ALA A 231 -7.54 -1.47 -6.09
N LEU A 232 -8.14 -2.38 -5.32
CA LEU A 232 -9.09 -3.37 -5.83
C LEU A 232 -10.47 -2.77 -6.10
N LEU A 233 -10.98 -1.95 -5.18
CA LEU A 233 -12.36 -1.44 -5.24
C LEU A 233 -12.54 -0.37 -6.32
N ILE A 234 -11.53 0.49 -6.56
CA ILE A 234 -11.60 1.53 -7.60
C ILE A 234 -11.72 0.93 -9.01
N HIS A 235 -11.18 -0.27 -9.22
CA HIS A 235 -11.23 -0.97 -10.51
C HIS A 235 -12.39 -1.96 -10.60
N SER A 236 -13.19 -2.09 -9.53
CA SER A 236 -14.39 -2.92 -9.56
C SER A 236 -15.52 -2.18 -10.30
N ASN A 237 -16.16 -2.84 -11.27
CA ASN A 237 -17.28 -2.28 -12.06
C ASN A 237 -18.58 -2.09 -11.25
N THR A 238 -18.51 -2.14 -9.93
CA THR A 238 -19.66 -2.06 -9.01
C THR A 238 -19.70 -0.68 -8.36
N ASN A 239 -20.90 -0.15 -8.13
CA ASN A 239 -21.07 1.09 -7.37
C ASN A 239 -20.64 0.88 -5.90
N MET A 240 -19.39 1.21 -5.60
CA MET A 240 -18.75 1.01 -4.30
C MET A 240 -18.46 2.35 -3.58
N GLU A 241 -19.14 3.44 -3.94
CA GLU A 241 -18.87 4.79 -3.41
C GLU A 241 -18.87 4.83 -1.88
N ASP A 242 -19.90 4.27 -1.24
CA ASP A 242 -19.98 4.20 0.22
C ASP A 242 -18.84 3.39 0.86
N GLN A 243 -18.31 2.40 0.13
CA GLN A 243 -17.18 1.59 0.62
C GLN A 243 -15.86 2.34 0.48
N LEU A 244 -15.68 3.04 -0.64
CA LEU A 244 -14.53 3.91 -0.87
C LEU A 244 -14.48 5.04 0.15
N GLN A 245 -15.61 5.71 0.40
CA GLN A 245 -15.69 6.79 1.38
C GLN A 245 -15.33 6.29 2.79
N GLN A 246 -15.86 5.13 3.20
CA GLN A 246 -15.50 4.52 4.48
C GLN A 246 -13.99 4.28 4.62
N LEU A 247 -13.34 3.76 3.58
CA LEU A 247 -11.90 3.54 3.58
C LEU A 247 -11.13 4.86 3.69
N LEU A 248 -11.57 5.90 2.97
CA LEU A 248 -10.95 7.23 3.02
C LEU A 248 -11.09 7.89 4.39
N ASP A 249 -12.22 7.72 5.07
CA ASP A 249 -12.44 8.27 6.41
C ASP A 249 -11.52 7.58 7.44
N VAL A 250 -11.43 6.25 7.41
CA VAL A 250 -10.53 5.49 8.30
C VAL A 250 -9.07 5.81 7.99
N GLN A 251 -8.70 5.93 6.70
CA GLN A 251 -7.35 6.28 6.28
C GLN A 251 -6.93 7.65 6.83
N LEU A 252 -7.78 8.66 6.67
CA LEU A 252 -7.54 10.01 7.18
C LEU A 252 -7.35 9.99 8.69
N LYS A 253 -8.24 9.30 9.42
CA LYS A 253 -8.12 9.24 10.86
C LYS A 253 -6.83 8.57 11.33
N THR A 254 -6.41 7.53 10.61
CA THR A 254 -5.17 6.81 10.89
C THR A 254 -3.95 7.69 10.64
N ILE A 255 -3.95 8.46 9.55
CA ILE A 255 -2.95 9.48 9.23
C ILE A 255 -2.85 10.52 10.35
N GLU A 256 -3.97 11.08 10.80
CA GLU A 256 -3.99 12.11 11.85
C GLU A 256 -3.34 11.61 13.14
N LEU A 257 -3.66 10.36 13.53
CA LEU A 257 -3.11 9.75 14.74
C LEU A 257 -1.61 9.45 14.63
N LEU A 258 -1.13 9.03 13.45
CA LEU A 258 0.30 8.86 13.20
C LEU A 258 1.03 10.20 13.33
N CYS A 259 0.45 11.29 12.80
CA CYS A 259 1.08 12.60 12.85
C CYS A 259 0.99 13.27 14.24
N ALA A 260 0.00 12.92 15.06
CA ALA A 260 -0.20 13.48 16.39
C ALA A 260 0.82 12.97 17.43
N THR A 261 1.58 11.91 17.13
CA THR A 261 2.51 11.27 18.07
C THR A 261 3.96 11.52 17.65
N PRO A 262 4.62 12.60 18.11
CA PRO A 262 5.86 13.11 17.50
C PRO A 262 7.14 12.41 17.98
N THR A 263 7.07 11.21 18.55
CA THR A 263 8.20 10.70 19.35
C THR A 263 9.30 10.01 18.54
N THR A 264 9.08 9.68 17.26
CA THR A 264 10.10 9.04 16.41
C THR A 264 9.96 9.46 14.94
N PRO A 265 11.07 9.80 14.25
CA PRO A 265 11.04 10.03 12.81
C PRO A 265 10.63 8.72 12.11
N LEU A 266 9.81 8.84 11.06
CA LEU A 266 9.42 7.70 10.25
C LEU A 266 10.65 7.07 9.60
N SER A 267 10.73 5.75 9.67
CA SER A 267 11.62 4.98 8.81
C SER A 267 11.32 5.24 7.34
N ARG A 268 12.29 4.94 6.47
CA ARG A 268 12.14 5.03 5.01
C ARG A 268 10.88 4.29 4.55
N GLU A 269 10.70 3.10 5.08
CA GLU A 269 9.60 2.19 4.82
C GLU A 269 8.23 2.82 5.14
N GLU A 270 8.07 3.31 6.36
CA GLU A 270 6.82 3.95 6.82
C GLU A 270 6.51 5.22 6.02
N ARG A 271 7.55 5.98 5.65
CA ARG A 271 7.40 7.16 4.78
C ARG A 271 6.76 6.77 3.45
N PHE A 272 7.16 5.65 2.84
CA PHE A 272 6.57 5.21 1.57
C PHE A 272 5.17 4.61 1.70
N VAL A 273 4.79 4.07 2.87
CA VAL A 273 3.39 3.74 3.15
C VAL A 273 2.53 5.00 3.19
N LEU A 274 3.02 6.09 3.81
CA LEU A 274 2.32 7.37 3.79
C LEU A 274 2.23 7.99 2.38
N VAL A 275 3.31 7.93 1.60
CA VAL A 275 3.31 8.37 0.19
C VAL A 275 2.24 7.61 -0.59
N ASP A 276 2.20 6.29 -0.50
CA ASP A 276 1.19 5.47 -1.17
C ASP A 276 -0.22 5.80 -0.66
N ALA A 277 -0.41 6.04 0.64
CA ALA A 277 -1.70 6.44 1.20
C ALA A 277 -2.20 7.77 0.62
N VAL A 278 -1.33 8.78 0.50
CA VAL A 278 -1.65 10.08 -0.13
C VAL A 278 -2.04 9.91 -1.60
N CYS A 279 -1.26 9.16 -2.37
CA CYS A 279 -1.53 8.93 -3.78
C CYS A 279 -2.86 8.18 -4.00
N TRP A 280 -3.14 7.15 -3.20
CA TRP A 280 -4.42 6.43 -3.27
C TRP A 280 -5.61 7.27 -2.82
N ARG A 281 -5.42 8.14 -1.81
CA ARG A 281 -6.45 9.10 -1.39
C ARG A 281 -6.85 10.04 -2.51
N TYR A 282 -5.87 10.60 -3.20
CA TYR A 282 -6.10 11.49 -4.35
C TYR A 282 -6.83 10.75 -5.48
N THR A 283 -6.35 9.55 -5.79
CA THR A 283 -6.93 8.67 -6.81
C THR A 283 -8.41 8.36 -6.54
N ALA A 284 -8.77 8.14 -5.28
CA ALA A 284 -10.13 7.84 -4.86
C ALA A 284 -11.04 9.08 -4.72
N GLY A 285 -10.55 10.29 -5.03
CA GLY A 285 -11.31 11.53 -4.88
C GLY A 285 -11.42 12.05 -3.43
N GLY A 286 -10.66 11.49 -2.49
CA GLY A 286 -10.71 11.85 -1.06
C GLY A 286 -10.00 13.17 -0.68
N CYS A 287 -9.44 13.86 -1.67
CA CYS A 287 -8.70 15.10 -1.49
C CYS A 287 -9.61 16.32 -1.69
N SER A 288 -10.48 16.63 -0.73
CA SER A 288 -11.25 17.88 -0.72
C SER A 288 -10.44 19.03 -0.10
N SER A 289 -10.64 20.24 -0.61
CA SER A 289 -10.01 21.47 -0.10
C SER A 289 -10.47 21.89 1.31
N THR A 290 -11.44 21.17 1.87
CA THR A 290 -12.08 21.50 3.16
C THR A 290 -11.29 21.01 4.37
N ASN A 291 -10.32 20.11 4.21
CA ASN A 291 -9.54 19.56 5.32
C ASN A 291 -8.03 19.75 5.09
N ILE A 292 -7.51 20.93 5.44
CA ILE A 292 -6.10 21.32 5.26
C ILE A 292 -5.22 20.88 6.45
N GLU A 293 -5.82 20.57 7.61
CA GLU A 293 -5.06 20.33 8.83
C GLU A 293 -4.16 19.10 8.74
N TRP A 294 -4.67 17.98 8.24
CA TRP A 294 -3.86 16.77 8.06
C TRP A 294 -2.70 16.96 7.06
N VAL A 295 -2.88 17.82 6.05
CA VAL A 295 -1.83 18.16 5.08
C VAL A 295 -0.65 18.83 5.77
N LYS A 296 -0.94 19.81 6.65
CA LYS A 296 0.09 20.49 7.46
C LYS A 296 0.85 19.53 8.37
N SER A 297 0.18 18.47 8.84
CA SER A 297 0.78 17.45 9.70
C SER A 297 1.63 16.43 8.93
N ILE A 298 1.21 16.02 7.73
CA ILE A 298 1.98 15.06 6.90
C ILE A 298 3.19 15.71 6.24
N LEU A 299 3.05 16.93 5.72
CA LEU A 299 4.05 17.53 4.84
C LEU A 299 5.48 17.52 5.46
N PRO A 300 5.68 17.83 6.75
CA PRO A 300 7.00 17.74 7.39
C PRO A 300 7.56 16.32 7.48
N LEU A 301 6.71 15.29 7.49
CA LEU A 301 7.12 13.87 7.56
C LEU A 301 7.59 13.33 6.21
N LEU A 302 7.10 13.93 5.10
CA LEU A 302 7.48 13.56 3.74
C LEU A 302 8.58 14.47 3.15
N GLN A 303 8.73 15.69 3.68
CA GLN A 303 9.75 16.63 3.22
C GLN A 303 11.16 16.05 3.40
N VAL A 304 11.95 16.11 2.33
CA VAL A 304 13.37 15.74 2.37
C VAL A 304 14.20 17.01 2.39
N LYS A 305 14.98 17.20 3.46
CA LYS A 305 15.75 18.45 3.67
C LYS A 305 17.20 18.36 3.23
N LYS A 306 17.74 17.14 3.07
CA LYS A 306 19.14 16.87 2.78
C LYS A 306 19.28 16.02 1.53
N GLN A 307 20.29 16.34 0.71
CA GLN A 307 20.60 15.55 -0.50
C GLN A 307 20.93 14.09 -0.16
N GLU A 308 21.67 13.86 0.93
CA GLU A 308 22.05 12.52 1.39
C GLU A 308 20.85 11.60 1.63
N GLU A 309 19.70 12.13 2.03
CA GLU A 309 18.47 11.34 2.19
C GLU A 309 17.91 10.89 0.84
N LEU A 310 18.02 11.72 -0.20
CA LEU A 310 17.59 11.38 -1.56
C LEU A 310 18.50 10.33 -2.19
N ASP A 311 19.80 10.39 -1.91
CA ASP A 311 20.78 9.42 -2.44
C ASP A 311 20.56 7.99 -1.93
N VAL A 312 19.85 7.83 -0.80
CA VAL A 312 19.43 6.52 -0.28
C VAL A 312 18.20 5.97 -1.02
N PHE A 313 17.39 6.84 -1.64
CA PHE A 313 16.19 6.45 -2.35
C PHE A 313 16.52 5.98 -3.77
N ASN A 314 15.79 4.97 -4.23
CA ASN A 314 15.85 4.61 -5.64
C ASN A 314 14.95 5.56 -6.46
N LEU A 315 15.15 5.58 -7.77
CA LEU A 315 14.41 6.49 -8.64
C LEU A 315 12.87 6.34 -8.53
N PRO A 316 12.30 5.11 -8.47
CA PRO A 316 10.86 4.93 -8.27
C PRO A 316 10.32 5.53 -6.96
N GLN A 317 11.11 5.50 -5.90
CA GLN A 317 10.77 6.11 -4.64
C GLN A 317 10.76 7.64 -4.74
N CYS A 318 11.77 8.22 -5.38
CA CYS A 318 11.84 9.68 -5.60
C CYS A 318 10.65 10.19 -6.43
N THR A 319 10.27 9.49 -7.50
CA THR A 319 9.14 9.90 -8.36
C THR A 319 7.79 9.80 -7.66
N ARG A 320 7.57 8.76 -6.83
CA ARG A 320 6.37 8.64 -5.98
C ARG A 320 6.30 9.74 -4.93
N LEU A 321 7.41 9.99 -4.25
CA LEU A 321 7.50 11.03 -3.23
C LEU A 321 7.20 12.40 -3.84
N PHE A 322 7.80 12.71 -4.99
CA PHE A 322 7.52 13.92 -5.75
C PHE A 322 6.03 14.06 -6.06
N CYS A 323 5.40 13.02 -6.61
CA CYS A 323 3.97 13.05 -6.93
C CYS A 323 3.10 13.29 -5.68
N ALA A 324 3.38 12.61 -4.56
CA ALA A 324 2.63 12.81 -3.32
C ALA A 324 2.81 14.23 -2.76
N LEU A 325 4.02 14.79 -2.82
CA LEU A 325 4.26 16.18 -2.39
C LEU A 325 3.52 17.17 -3.29
N CYS A 326 3.51 16.97 -4.61
CA CYS A 326 2.72 17.80 -5.52
C CYS A 326 1.23 17.80 -5.14
N VAL A 327 0.65 16.62 -4.88
CA VAL A 327 -0.74 16.46 -4.42
C VAL A 327 -0.98 17.25 -3.13
N LEU A 328 -0.14 17.05 -2.10
CA LEU A 328 -0.30 17.72 -0.80
C LEU A 328 -0.19 19.24 -0.91
N LEU A 329 0.80 19.74 -1.66
CA LEU A 329 1.03 21.17 -1.81
C LEU A 329 -0.10 21.88 -2.56
N THR A 330 -0.75 21.21 -3.52
CA THR A 330 -1.97 21.72 -4.17
C THR A 330 -3.12 21.85 -3.18
N MET A 331 -3.23 20.94 -2.20
CA MET A 331 -4.29 20.99 -1.19
C MET A 331 -4.06 22.07 -0.12
N GLN A 332 -2.81 22.47 0.12
CA GLN A 332 -2.46 23.40 1.19
C GLN A 332 -2.80 24.86 0.87
N HIS A 333 -2.86 25.24 -0.41
CA HIS A 333 -2.96 26.64 -0.84
C HIS A 333 -4.06 26.84 -1.88
N THR A 334 -5.24 27.28 -1.44
CA THR A 334 -6.33 27.73 -2.32
C THR A 334 -6.10 29.13 -2.89
N THR A 335 -5.25 29.94 -2.25
CA THR A 335 -4.80 31.25 -2.74
C THR A 335 -3.28 31.25 -2.87
N VAL A 336 -2.80 31.42 -4.10
CA VAL A 336 -1.38 31.45 -4.43
C VAL A 336 -0.84 32.84 -4.13
N ASN A 337 0.05 32.95 -3.14
CA ASN A 337 0.84 34.16 -2.89
C ASN A 337 2.34 33.85 -2.98
N GLU A 338 3.19 34.87 -3.15
CA GLU A 338 4.64 34.68 -3.35
C GLU A 338 5.29 33.86 -2.22
N GLN A 339 4.83 34.04 -0.98
CA GLN A 339 5.36 33.31 0.17
C GLN A 339 5.02 31.82 0.10
N SER A 340 3.79 31.46 -0.27
CA SER A 340 3.36 30.08 -0.47
C SER A 340 4.11 29.41 -1.63
N GLN A 341 4.39 30.14 -2.71
CA GLN A 341 5.19 29.62 -3.83
C GLN A 341 6.63 29.31 -3.40
N ARG A 342 7.28 30.21 -2.65
CA ARG A 342 8.64 29.97 -2.13
C ARG A 342 8.69 28.74 -1.23
N GLN A 343 7.70 28.56 -0.36
CA GLN A 343 7.62 27.36 0.49
C GLN A 343 7.46 26.07 -0.32
N GLN A 344 6.65 26.09 -1.39
CA GLN A 344 6.55 24.93 -2.30
C GLN A 344 7.89 24.63 -2.97
N TRP A 345 8.62 25.65 -3.40
CA TRP A 345 9.94 25.47 -4.04
C TRP A 345 10.97 24.90 -3.08
N GLU A 346 11.02 25.39 -1.83
CA GLU A 346 11.91 24.85 -0.80
C GLU A 346 11.67 23.35 -0.53
N ILE A 347 10.45 22.85 -0.74
CA ILE A 347 10.09 21.45 -0.56
C ILE A 347 10.42 20.61 -1.79
N LEU A 348 10.14 21.12 -3.00
CA LEU A 348 10.24 20.35 -4.24
C LEU A 348 11.63 20.44 -4.91
N ASP A 349 12.34 21.57 -4.79
CA ASP A 349 13.62 21.82 -5.45
C ASP A 349 14.66 20.70 -5.24
N PRO A 350 14.86 20.17 -4.01
CA PRO A 350 15.84 19.10 -3.80
C PRO A 350 15.53 17.84 -4.61
N ILE A 351 14.25 17.44 -4.64
CA ILE A 351 13.80 16.23 -5.33
C ILE A 351 13.85 16.45 -6.85
N VAL A 352 13.39 17.61 -7.34
CA VAL A 352 13.43 17.92 -8.78
C VAL A 352 14.85 17.89 -9.30
N ARG A 353 15.81 18.52 -8.60
CA ARG A 353 17.23 18.48 -9.01
C ARG A 353 17.77 17.06 -9.06
N HIS A 354 17.44 16.25 -8.04
CA HIS A 354 17.88 14.86 -7.97
C HIS A 354 17.29 13.99 -9.10
N LEU A 355 16.04 14.24 -9.50
CA LEU A 355 15.40 13.57 -10.64
C LEU A 355 15.98 14.04 -11.98
N ASP A 356 16.24 15.35 -12.14
CA ASP A 356 16.78 15.95 -13.36
C ASP A 356 18.18 15.42 -13.71
N GLU A 357 19.04 15.22 -12.70
CA GLU A 357 20.34 14.58 -12.86
C GLU A 357 20.27 13.12 -13.38
N ARG A 358 19.08 12.49 -13.30
CA ARG A 358 18.84 11.06 -13.58
C ARG A 358 17.83 10.83 -14.72
N VAL A 359 17.54 11.83 -15.55
CA VAL A 359 16.55 11.75 -16.65
C VAL A 359 16.68 10.45 -17.47
N ARG A 360 17.90 10.09 -17.88
CA ARG A 360 18.18 8.96 -18.80
C ARG A 360 17.90 7.56 -18.25
N ILE A 361 17.58 7.43 -16.96
CA ILE A 361 17.32 6.12 -16.32
C ILE A 361 15.87 5.97 -15.84
N HIS A 362 14.98 6.90 -16.20
CA HIS A 362 13.57 6.82 -15.84
C HIS A 362 12.84 5.71 -16.61
N SER A 363 12.06 4.91 -15.90
CA SER A 363 11.07 4.04 -16.53
C SER A 363 9.83 4.82 -16.98
N ILE A 364 9.00 4.24 -17.85
CA ILE A 364 7.69 4.82 -18.22
C ILE A 364 6.87 5.12 -16.95
N SER A 365 6.82 4.18 -16.00
CA SER A 365 6.11 4.39 -14.74
C SER A 365 6.68 5.57 -13.96
N ASP A 366 7.98 5.83 -14.00
CA ASP A 366 8.62 6.99 -13.34
C ASP A 366 8.20 8.30 -13.98
N ILE A 367 8.22 8.36 -15.31
CA ILE A 367 7.75 9.51 -16.08
C ILE A 367 6.28 9.80 -15.75
N LEU A 368 5.42 8.76 -15.73
CA LEU A 368 4.01 8.92 -15.40
C LEU A 368 3.78 9.54 -14.01
N PHE A 369 4.53 9.13 -12.99
CA PHE A 369 4.42 9.72 -11.64
C PHE A 369 4.82 11.21 -11.64
N VAL A 370 5.91 11.57 -12.34
CA VAL A 370 6.36 12.96 -12.46
C VAL A 370 5.31 13.80 -13.18
N LEU A 371 4.86 13.36 -14.36
CA LEU A 371 3.86 14.05 -15.16
C LEU A 371 2.52 14.20 -14.42
N THR A 372 2.07 13.15 -13.73
CA THR A 372 0.84 13.20 -12.91
C THR A 372 0.98 14.23 -11.78
N GLY A 373 2.09 14.23 -11.05
CA GLY A 373 2.34 15.22 -9.98
C GLY A 373 2.31 16.66 -10.49
N LEU A 374 2.98 16.92 -11.62
CA LEU A 374 2.99 18.24 -12.26
C LEU A 374 1.59 18.64 -12.76
N GLN A 375 0.84 17.70 -13.34
CA GLN A 375 -0.53 17.96 -13.78
C GLN A 375 -1.46 18.30 -12.61
N THR A 376 -1.22 17.72 -11.43
CA THR A 376 -1.97 18.06 -10.20
C THR A 376 -1.52 19.39 -9.58
N ASN A 377 -0.32 19.89 -9.87
CA ASN A 377 0.24 21.08 -9.24
C ASN A 377 0.73 22.10 -10.28
N HIS A 378 -0.14 23.07 -10.62
CA HIS A 378 0.15 24.11 -11.61
C HIS A 378 1.36 24.99 -11.24
N VAL A 379 1.61 25.23 -9.95
CA VAL A 379 2.78 26.00 -9.50
C VAL A 379 4.07 25.23 -9.80
N ALA A 380 4.10 23.93 -9.50
CA ALA A 380 5.21 23.06 -9.86
C ALA A 380 5.38 22.93 -11.39
N ARG A 381 4.29 22.76 -12.13
CA ARG A 381 4.28 22.73 -13.61
C ARG A 381 4.94 23.96 -14.21
N SER A 382 4.56 25.16 -13.75
CA SER A 382 5.12 26.41 -14.26
C SER A 382 6.62 26.60 -13.93
N ARG A 383 7.07 26.12 -12.76
CA ARG A 383 8.45 26.30 -12.28
C ARG A 383 9.44 25.31 -12.88
N TYR A 384 9.03 24.05 -13.04
CA TYR A 384 9.93 22.91 -13.30
C TYR A 384 9.85 22.38 -14.73
N LYS A 385 9.55 23.23 -15.73
CA LYS A 385 9.33 22.85 -17.13
C LYS A 385 10.46 22.03 -17.79
N LYS A 386 11.71 22.20 -17.32
CA LYS A 386 12.89 21.51 -17.89
C LYS A 386 12.85 19.99 -17.69
N LEU A 387 12.57 19.54 -16.47
CA LEU A 387 12.52 18.12 -16.12
C LEU A 387 11.51 17.32 -16.97
N PRO A 388 10.21 17.66 -17.01
CA PRO A 388 9.23 16.89 -17.77
C PRO A 388 9.49 16.96 -19.28
N SER A 389 9.98 18.09 -19.81
CA SER A 389 10.36 18.18 -21.23
C SER A 389 11.51 17.23 -21.56
N ALA A 390 12.57 17.21 -20.73
CA ALA A 390 13.68 16.29 -20.90
C ALA A 390 13.27 14.81 -20.78
N LEU A 391 12.30 14.49 -19.92
CA LEU A 391 11.73 13.14 -19.81
C LEU A 391 10.94 12.74 -21.05
N LEU A 392 10.17 13.65 -21.63
CA LEU A 392 9.40 13.43 -22.86
C LEU A 392 10.33 13.29 -24.09
N ASP A 393 11.35 14.12 -24.19
CA ASP A 393 12.39 14.03 -25.22
C ASP A 393 13.13 12.69 -25.11
N HIS A 394 13.50 12.29 -23.90
CA HIS A 394 14.14 10.99 -23.67
C HIS A 394 13.25 9.82 -24.12
N LEU A 395 11.95 9.86 -23.82
CA LEU A 395 10.99 8.85 -24.26
C LEU A 395 10.88 8.79 -25.79
N ARG A 396 10.85 9.95 -26.45
CA ARG A 396 10.83 10.06 -27.91
C ARG A 396 12.11 9.51 -28.54
N GLU A 397 13.28 9.91 -28.03
CA GLU A 397 14.59 9.42 -28.51
C GLU A 397 14.69 7.90 -28.38
N GLN A 398 14.27 7.34 -27.23
CA GLN A 398 14.30 5.90 -27.02
C GLN A 398 13.40 5.13 -28.00
N GLN A 399 12.21 5.66 -28.33
CA GLN A 399 11.33 5.02 -29.31
C GLN A 399 11.89 5.11 -30.73
N GLN A 400 12.45 6.26 -31.12
CA GLN A 400 13.08 6.43 -32.43
C GLN A 400 14.27 5.48 -32.63
N GLN A 401 15.08 5.28 -31.58
CA GLN A 401 16.17 4.30 -31.60
C GLN A 401 15.68 2.86 -31.77
N GLN A 402 14.52 2.51 -31.18
CA GLN A 402 13.91 1.19 -31.38
C GLN A 402 13.40 1.01 -32.82
N GLN A 403 12.70 2.00 -33.38
CA GLN A 403 12.19 1.95 -34.77
C GLN A 403 13.32 1.89 -35.81
N GLN A 404 14.46 2.54 -35.55
CA GLN A 404 15.63 2.48 -36.43
C GLN A 404 16.44 1.17 -36.23
N GLY A 405 16.43 0.58 -35.03
CA GLY A 405 17.16 -0.64 -34.69
C GLY A 405 16.48 -1.95 -35.12
N GLU A 406 15.16 -1.94 -35.37
CA GLU A 406 14.42 -3.10 -35.89
C GLU A 406 14.84 -3.51 -37.33
N GLY A 407 15.60 -2.65 -38.02
CA GLY A 407 16.19 -2.96 -39.32
C GLY A 407 17.43 -3.88 -39.30
N GLU A 408 18.15 -4.04 -38.18
CA GLU A 408 19.50 -4.65 -38.24
C GLU A 408 19.88 -5.72 -37.21
N LYS A 409 19.14 -6.00 -36.12
CA LYS A 409 19.57 -7.06 -35.16
C LYS A 409 18.42 -7.86 -34.58
N ARG A 410 18.10 -8.99 -35.24
CA ARG A 410 17.15 -9.99 -34.73
C ARG A 410 17.73 -11.07 -33.82
N ASN A 411 19.04 -11.09 -33.54
CA ASN A 411 19.65 -12.09 -32.65
C ASN A 411 20.55 -11.42 -31.58
N ASP A 412 20.30 -11.76 -30.33
CA ASP A 412 21.20 -11.67 -29.16
C ASP A 412 21.48 -10.32 -28.48
N SER A 413 20.50 -9.42 -28.39
CA SER A 413 20.51 -8.48 -27.26
C SER A 413 19.13 -8.36 -26.64
N CYS A 414 19.12 -8.27 -25.31
CA CYS A 414 17.97 -8.06 -24.44
C CYS A 414 17.32 -6.69 -24.73
N GLY A 415 16.74 -6.54 -25.92
CA GLY A 415 15.94 -5.39 -26.32
C GLY A 415 14.59 -5.49 -25.63
N VAL A 416 14.52 -5.00 -24.39
CA VAL A 416 13.27 -4.74 -23.71
C VAL A 416 12.54 -3.69 -24.55
N SER A 417 11.56 -4.10 -25.36
CA SER A 417 10.53 -3.19 -25.86
C SER A 417 10.06 -2.35 -24.66
N LEU A 418 10.18 -1.03 -24.77
CA LEU A 418 9.86 -0.10 -23.69
C LEU A 418 8.38 -0.19 -23.29
N ILE A 419 7.57 -0.75 -24.18
CA ILE A 419 6.12 -0.79 -24.12
C ILE A 419 5.67 -2.24 -24.25
N LYS A 420 5.98 -3.07 -23.25
CA LYS A 420 5.33 -4.40 -23.11
C LYS A 420 4.06 -4.36 -22.26
N ASP A 421 3.85 -3.27 -21.54
CA ASP A 421 2.70 -3.10 -20.65
C ASP A 421 1.67 -2.17 -21.30
N GLU A 422 0.67 -2.76 -21.96
CA GLU A 422 -0.46 -2.04 -22.57
C GLU A 422 -1.10 -1.04 -21.59
N THR A 423 -1.12 -1.37 -20.29
CA THR A 423 -1.71 -0.51 -19.26
C THR A 423 -0.88 0.75 -19.00
N GLY A 424 0.45 0.64 -19.03
CA GLY A 424 1.36 1.78 -18.92
C GLY A 424 1.29 2.72 -20.12
N LEU A 425 1.11 2.16 -21.33
CA LEU A 425 0.92 2.91 -22.56
C LEU A 425 -0.38 3.72 -22.53
N GLU A 426 -1.49 3.09 -22.18
CA GLU A 426 -2.77 3.76 -22.05
C GLU A 426 -2.73 4.89 -21.03
N ALA A 427 -2.08 4.67 -19.88
CA ALA A 427 -1.90 5.70 -18.86
C ALA A 427 -1.06 6.88 -19.39
N MET A 428 -0.03 6.59 -20.20
CA MET A 428 0.79 7.61 -20.85
C MET A 428 -0.02 8.43 -21.84
N GLN A 429 -0.77 7.79 -22.72
CA GLN A 429 -1.64 8.49 -23.66
C GLN A 429 -2.64 9.40 -22.93
N LYS A 430 -3.28 8.87 -21.87
CA LYS A 430 -4.24 9.63 -21.05
C LYS A 430 -3.60 10.85 -20.38
N ILE A 431 -2.40 10.72 -19.78
CA ILE A 431 -1.76 11.86 -19.13
C ILE A 431 -1.24 12.90 -20.12
N LEU A 432 -0.73 12.48 -21.27
CA LEU A 432 -0.28 13.39 -22.31
C LEU A 432 -1.46 14.19 -22.88
N LEU A 433 -2.61 13.55 -23.11
CA LEU A 433 -3.85 14.21 -23.54
C LEU A 433 -4.33 15.24 -22.49
N LEU A 434 -4.20 14.91 -21.21
CA LEU A 434 -4.52 15.84 -20.13
C LEU A 434 -3.53 17.02 -20.10
N LEU A 435 -2.23 16.76 -20.26
CA LEU A 435 -1.22 17.81 -20.25
C LEU A 435 -1.38 18.79 -21.41
N SER A 436 -1.67 18.29 -22.61
CA SER A 436 -1.88 19.11 -23.81
C SER A 436 -3.17 19.92 -23.76
N SER A 437 -4.24 19.36 -23.17
CA SER A 437 -5.55 20.03 -23.12
C SER A 437 -5.69 21.07 -22.00
N THR A 438 -4.85 21.06 -20.97
CA THR A 438 -5.02 21.92 -19.78
C THR A 438 -3.97 23.02 -19.64
N GLY A 439 -3.14 23.29 -20.65
CA GLY A 439 -2.13 24.35 -20.56
C GLY A 439 -1.71 24.90 -21.90
N GLU A 440 -1.36 26.18 -21.92
CA GLU A 440 -0.69 26.87 -23.02
C GLU A 440 0.78 27.08 -22.64
N ASP A 441 1.51 25.98 -22.40
CA ASP A 441 2.92 26.01 -22.01
C ASP A 441 3.76 25.01 -22.79
N GLU A 442 5.09 25.17 -22.74
CA GLU A 442 6.07 24.30 -23.41
C GLU A 442 5.85 22.80 -23.11
N LEU A 443 5.31 22.46 -21.93
CA LEU A 443 5.00 21.08 -21.58
C LEU A 443 3.76 20.55 -22.32
N ALA A 444 2.75 21.39 -22.54
CA ALA A 444 1.60 21.04 -23.36
C ALA A 444 2.01 20.77 -24.81
N GLU A 445 2.85 21.64 -25.39
CA GLU A 445 3.39 21.48 -26.74
C GLU A 445 4.26 20.22 -26.88
N ALA A 446 5.13 19.97 -25.90
CA ALA A 446 5.93 18.75 -25.85
C ALA A 446 5.05 17.49 -25.73
N ALA A 447 3.99 17.53 -24.92
CA ALA A 447 3.05 16.41 -24.78
C ALA A 447 2.28 16.13 -26.08
N GLU A 448 1.84 17.17 -26.79
CA GLU A 448 1.18 17.05 -28.09
C GLU A 448 2.12 16.50 -29.17
N THR A 449 3.38 16.93 -29.16
CA THR A 449 4.41 16.40 -30.07
C THR A 449 4.63 14.91 -29.83
N VAL A 450 4.75 14.48 -28.57
CA VAL A 450 4.89 13.06 -28.23
C VAL A 450 3.63 12.27 -28.62
N LEU A 451 2.43 12.78 -28.35
CA LEU A 451 1.19 12.12 -28.81
C LEU A 451 1.20 11.90 -30.32
N THR A 452 1.63 12.91 -31.08
CA THR A 452 1.64 12.85 -32.54
C THR A 452 2.68 11.86 -33.06
N ASP A 453 3.91 11.92 -32.56
CA ASP A 453 5.02 11.11 -33.07
C ASP A 453 4.94 9.65 -32.61
N VAL A 454 4.57 9.42 -31.35
CA VAL A 454 4.64 8.13 -30.67
C VAL A 454 3.36 7.32 -30.84
N PHE A 455 2.19 7.97 -30.79
CA PHE A 455 0.89 7.30 -30.70
C PHE A 455 0.05 7.36 -31.99
N SER A 456 0.31 8.28 -32.92
CA SER A 456 -0.36 8.29 -34.24
C SER A 456 0.19 7.22 -35.18
N SER A 457 1.47 6.86 -35.01
CA SER A 457 2.17 5.84 -35.82
C SER A 457 1.74 4.41 -35.47
N THR A 458 1.12 4.21 -34.30
CA THR A 458 0.63 2.90 -33.82
C THR A 458 -0.83 2.59 -34.21
N LEU A 459 -1.60 3.58 -34.68
CA LEU A 459 -3.00 3.40 -35.12
C LEU A 459 -3.15 3.05 -36.62
N ASN A 460 -2.05 3.11 -37.38
CA ASN A 460 -2.03 2.84 -38.82
C ASN A 460 -1.32 1.53 -39.20
N ASN A 461 -1.02 0.66 -38.23
CA ASN A 461 -0.44 -0.68 -38.47
C ASN A 461 -1.33 -1.79 -37.92
#